data_AF-A0A8J7R0V9-F1
#
_entry.id   AF-A0A8J7R0V9-F1
#
_cell.length_a   1.000
_cell.length_b   1.000
_cell.length_c   1.000
_cell.angle_alpha   90.00
_cell.angle_beta   90.00
_cell.angle_gamma   90.00
#
_symmetry.space_group_name_H-M   'P 1'
#
loop_
_entity.id
_entity.type
_entity.pdbx_description
1 polymer ?
#
loop_
_entity_poly.entity_id
_entity_poly.type
_entity_poly.pdbx_seq_one_letter_code
_entity_poly.pdbx_strand_id
1 'polypeptide(L)'
;MIRQPMPPRHAVPEREQRPLSEGGYFRPRTRGDLAKALSSSREMNAIAPASPRPAEMLAEVSVNGRDVLTADDAALHELLVSNAYAGDEAMPEATHSLEMSAAVRYLGSRVERSDVRASLERLKNTSVSFGSAGTRRSEDVRLLEGYVEVAPGEDVIRYRLPEPLRVLMREQHSYAYLELAALPRMRSKFSSRLYRVLALKARAAPWKPGQENVLRVSATPDEVAGWVGFSVAAGGRVHVGKLKERFLSKVVADFAGVRAFRLSMDLDQGGRGNALREIVFSLAVMPPARHTVPMFFDPRTDVARVGGKDSKEYRVESRTWRRAAKRFSRQWRPDGNSEGTMVLTARDIAEMWSVALHEALEGVALSDGFHSRAYRGSRLLDAIAAHGADGAAWGFACEEADRPDLLSKFLQSGWQAIFDEAEAARLARAPKKGKERKAPAFITAEPGPEPAAPPCEPPQRAPAVTFETCREIILTCDQAHNCYDAESIIAPVIKGWQYTGTRIVSVTLRYWSAGAYVRWNAGSFPMSEADLDGIQKRLWKHLDGPEEMVA
;
A
#
# COMPACT_ATOMS: atom_id res chain seq x y z
N MET A 1 -2.03 16.52 56.79
CA MET A 1 -1.60 16.00 55.48
C MET A 1 -2.42 16.67 54.39
N ILE A 2 -1.85 17.68 53.73
CA ILE A 2 -2.51 18.44 52.67
C ILE A 2 -2.26 17.69 51.35
N ARG A 3 -3.34 17.15 50.74
CA ARG A 3 -3.26 16.52 49.42
C ARG A 3 -2.94 17.59 48.38
N GLN A 4 -1.81 17.45 47.70
CA GLN A 4 -1.49 18.29 46.55
C GLN A 4 -2.50 18.03 45.41
N PRO A 5 -2.96 19.07 44.70
CA PRO A 5 -3.85 18.92 43.56
C PRO A 5 -3.11 18.26 42.39
N MET A 6 -3.77 17.31 41.72
CA MET A 6 -3.25 16.67 40.50
C MET A 6 -3.01 17.74 39.42
N PRO A 7 -1.89 17.66 38.67
CA PRO A 7 -1.65 18.53 37.55
C PRO A 7 -2.69 18.31 36.44
N PRO A 8 -3.02 19.36 35.65
CA PRO A 8 -4.02 19.28 34.61
C PRO A 8 -3.61 18.26 33.55
N ARG A 9 -4.57 17.40 33.15
CA ARG A 9 -4.40 16.46 32.04
C ARG A 9 -4.00 17.25 30.80
N HIS A 10 -2.80 16.99 30.26
CA HIS A 10 -2.38 17.53 28.97
C HIS A 10 -3.46 17.24 27.92
N ALA A 11 -3.93 18.29 27.25
CA ALA A 11 -4.87 18.20 26.17
C ALA A 11 -4.33 17.22 25.12
N VAL A 12 -5.15 16.24 24.76
CA VAL A 12 -4.89 15.37 23.60
C VAL A 12 -4.74 16.30 22.39
N PRO A 13 -3.66 16.21 21.60
CA PRO A 13 -3.51 17.06 20.44
C PRO A 13 -4.74 16.92 19.55
N GLU A 14 -5.34 18.06 19.22
CA GLU A 14 -6.48 18.16 18.31
C GLU A 14 -6.15 17.35 17.05
N ARG A 15 -7.03 16.39 16.75
CA ARG A 15 -6.94 15.59 15.53
C ARG A 15 -6.85 16.58 14.38
N GLU A 16 -5.79 16.49 13.58
CA GLU A 16 -5.72 17.14 12.28
C GLU A 16 -6.94 16.64 11.48
N GLN A 17 -8.01 17.43 11.51
CA GLN A 17 -9.27 17.08 10.87
C GLN A 17 -8.96 17.04 9.38
N ARG A 18 -9.18 15.87 8.78
CA ARG A 18 -8.94 15.71 7.35
C ARG A 18 -9.73 16.79 6.62
N PRO A 19 -9.10 17.59 5.74
CA PRO A 19 -9.79 18.68 5.08
C PRO A 19 -10.95 18.09 4.28
N LEU A 20 -12.17 18.45 4.70
CA LEU A 20 -13.37 18.16 3.95
C LEU A 20 -13.32 18.98 2.66
N SER A 21 -14.06 18.56 1.63
CA SER A 21 -14.33 19.44 0.50
C SER A 21 -15.04 20.71 0.95
N GLU A 22 -15.10 21.74 0.10
CA GLU A 22 -15.92 22.94 0.36
C GLU A 22 -17.39 22.59 0.65
N GLY A 23 -17.89 21.49 0.09
CA GLY A 23 -19.22 20.93 0.38
C GLY A 23 -19.30 20.00 1.59
N GLY A 24 -18.25 19.90 2.41
CA GLY A 24 -18.23 19.03 3.61
C GLY A 24 -17.99 17.54 3.35
N TYR A 25 -17.77 17.12 2.11
CA TYR A 25 -17.52 15.71 1.76
C TYR A 25 -16.11 15.22 2.11
N PHE A 26 -16.02 13.94 2.44
CA PHE A 26 -14.75 13.25 2.68
C PHE A 26 -13.96 13.09 1.37
N ARG A 27 -12.70 13.56 1.35
CA ARG A 27 -11.79 13.38 0.21
C ARG A 27 -10.95 12.09 0.39
N PRO A 28 -11.19 11.03 -0.42
CA PRO A 28 -10.36 9.83 -0.36
C PRO A 28 -8.97 10.12 -0.94
N ARG A 29 -7.90 9.59 -0.33
CA ARG A 29 -6.54 9.67 -0.87
C ARG A 29 -6.25 8.51 -1.83
N THR A 30 -5.32 8.70 -2.74
CA THR A 30 -4.70 7.57 -3.47
C THR A 30 -4.06 6.60 -2.47
N ARG A 31 -4.32 5.31 -2.65
CA ARG A 31 -3.73 4.22 -1.85
C ARG A 31 -2.44 3.77 -2.51
N GLY A 32 -1.39 3.64 -1.71
CA GLY A 32 -0.05 3.36 -2.23
C GLY A 32 0.61 4.60 -2.81
N ASP A 33 1.94 4.63 -2.75
CA ASP A 33 2.73 5.73 -3.30
C ASP A 33 2.84 5.58 -4.83
N LEU A 34 2.13 6.45 -5.55
CA LEU A 34 2.10 6.43 -7.02
C LEU A 34 3.45 6.83 -7.64
N ALA A 35 4.14 7.81 -7.05
CA ALA A 35 5.43 8.27 -7.56
C ALA A 35 6.47 7.14 -7.46
N LYS A 36 6.53 6.47 -6.30
CA LYS A 36 7.38 5.29 -6.12
C LYS A 36 6.95 4.13 -7.04
N ALA A 37 5.65 3.89 -7.20
CA ALA A 37 5.14 2.85 -8.09
C ALA A 37 5.58 3.06 -9.55
N LEU A 38 5.63 4.30 -10.02
CA LEU A 38 6.06 4.64 -11.39
C LEU A 38 7.57 4.52 -11.60
N SER A 39 8.37 4.41 -10.53
CA SER A 39 9.82 4.25 -10.62
C SER A 39 10.27 2.92 -11.23
N SER A 40 9.44 1.87 -11.23
CA SER A 40 9.72 0.63 -11.97
C SER A 40 8.48 -0.23 -12.13
N SER A 41 8.45 -1.10 -13.14
CA SER A 41 7.36 -2.08 -13.29
C SER A 41 7.29 -3.06 -12.10
N ARG A 42 8.42 -3.31 -11.42
CA ARG A 42 8.46 -4.10 -10.18
C ARG A 42 7.73 -3.37 -9.05
N GLU A 43 8.03 -2.10 -8.83
CA GLU A 43 7.39 -1.28 -7.80
C GLU A 43 5.90 -1.09 -8.10
N MET A 44 5.50 -0.87 -9.35
CA MET A 44 4.09 -0.81 -9.76
C MET A 44 3.32 -2.06 -9.34
N ASN A 45 3.92 -3.24 -9.53
CA ASN A 45 3.31 -4.50 -9.10
C ASN A 45 3.37 -4.71 -7.58
N ALA A 46 4.46 -4.32 -6.91
CA ALA A 46 4.60 -4.50 -5.47
C ALA A 46 3.62 -3.60 -4.70
N ILE A 47 3.60 -2.31 -5.04
CA ILE A 47 2.75 -1.29 -4.41
C ILE A 47 1.30 -1.48 -4.84
N ALA A 48 1.07 -1.74 -6.14
CA ALA A 48 -0.25 -1.80 -6.78
C ALA A 48 -1.15 -0.63 -6.34
N PRO A 49 -0.75 0.62 -6.69
CA PRO A 49 -1.47 1.80 -6.24
C PRO A 49 -2.91 1.77 -6.76
N ALA A 50 -3.82 2.28 -5.93
CA ALA A 50 -5.22 2.38 -6.26
C ALA A 50 -5.74 3.79 -6.02
N SER A 51 -6.39 4.37 -7.03
CA SER A 51 -6.86 5.75 -6.99
C SER A 51 -8.38 5.79 -6.91
N PRO A 52 -8.96 6.70 -6.10
CA PRO A 52 -10.41 6.81 -6.04
C PRO A 52 -10.96 7.47 -7.31
N ARG A 53 -12.16 7.06 -7.71
CA ARG A 53 -12.96 7.65 -8.78
C ARG A 53 -14.40 7.82 -8.33
N PRO A 54 -15.03 8.97 -8.64
CA PRO A 54 -16.45 9.19 -8.37
C PRO A 54 -17.31 8.18 -9.14
N ALA A 55 -18.42 7.75 -8.56
CA ALA A 55 -19.31 6.74 -9.12
C ALA A 55 -19.83 7.12 -10.52
N GLU A 56 -20.07 8.41 -10.74
CA GLU A 56 -20.51 9.03 -11.99
C GLU A 56 -19.50 8.79 -13.13
N MET A 57 -18.19 8.80 -12.83
CA MET A 57 -17.14 8.47 -13.80
C MET A 57 -16.98 6.96 -14.03
N LEU A 58 -17.57 6.12 -13.18
CA LEU A 58 -17.41 4.67 -13.24
C LEU A 58 -18.56 3.95 -13.95
N ALA A 59 -19.79 4.41 -13.75
CA ALA A 59 -20.99 3.73 -14.25
C ALA A 59 -21.75 4.50 -15.34
N GLU A 60 -21.60 5.82 -15.41
CA GLU A 60 -22.44 6.69 -16.23
C GLU A 60 -21.60 7.45 -17.26
N VAL A 61 -20.76 6.77 -18.04
CA VAL A 61 -19.92 7.41 -19.07
C VAL A 61 -20.23 6.85 -20.44
N SER A 62 -20.62 7.71 -21.37
CA SER A 62 -20.81 7.38 -22.79
C SER A 62 -19.80 8.14 -23.65
N VAL A 63 -19.13 7.44 -24.57
CA VAL A 63 -18.28 8.08 -25.58
C VAL A 63 -19.14 8.70 -26.66
N ASN A 64 -18.92 9.98 -26.96
CA ASN A 64 -19.65 10.67 -28.01
C ASN A 64 -18.99 10.39 -29.36
N GLY A 65 -19.78 10.02 -30.37
CA GLY A 65 -19.29 9.68 -31.69
C GLY A 65 -18.63 8.29 -31.78
N ARG A 66 -17.63 8.15 -32.66
CA ARG A 66 -16.95 6.87 -32.89
C ARG A 66 -15.93 6.60 -31.79
N ASP A 67 -16.12 5.50 -31.08
CA ASP A 67 -15.18 5.06 -30.05
C ASP A 67 -13.90 4.46 -30.65
N VAL A 68 -12.89 5.32 -30.83
CA VAL A 68 -11.56 5.00 -31.36
C VAL A 68 -10.54 4.63 -30.28
N LEU A 69 -10.92 4.69 -28.99
CA LEU A 69 -10.00 4.40 -27.90
C LEU A 69 -9.63 2.91 -27.88
N THR A 70 -8.38 2.64 -27.50
CA THR A 70 -7.80 1.33 -27.23
C THR A 70 -7.74 1.06 -25.72
N ALA A 71 -7.29 -0.14 -25.32
CA ALA A 71 -7.09 -0.45 -23.92
C ALA A 71 -5.97 0.41 -23.29
N ASP A 72 -4.87 0.63 -24.02
CA ASP A 72 -3.76 1.46 -23.58
C ASP A 72 -4.17 2.93 -23.41
N ASP A 73 -5.03 3.45 -24.29
CA ASP A 73 -5.58 4.81 -24.15
C ASP A 73 -6.37 4.96 -22.85
N ALA A 74 -7.21 3.97 -22.53
CA ALA A 74 -7.98 3.96 -21.29
C ALA A 74 -7.08 3.85 -20.06
N ALA A 75 -6.04 3.00 -20.11
CA ALA A 75 -5.06 2.86 -19.03
C ALA A 75 -4.26 4.15 -18.83
N LEU A 76 -3.82 4.80 -19.92
CA LEU A 76 -3.11 6.08 -19.88
C LEU A 76 -3.98 7.20 -19.31
N HIS A 77 -5.24 7.30 -19.73
CA HIS A 77 -6.18 8.28 -19.19
C HIS A 77 -6.33 8.12 -17.68
N GLU A 78 -6.51 6.88 -17.21
CA GLU A 78 -6.60 6.61 -15.78
C GLU A 78 -5.31 6.94 -15.02
N LEU A 79 -4.14 6.67 -15.60
CA LEU A 79 -2.87 7.08 -15.01
C LEU A 79 -2.78 8.61 -14.86
N LEU A 80 -3.14 9.37 -15.90
CA LEU A 80 -3.06 10.83 -15.89
C LEU A 80 -4.02 11.43 -14.87
N VAL A 81 -5.26 10.93 -14.78
CA VAL A 81 -6.23 11.36 -13.76
C VAL A 81 -5.71 11.03 -12.35
N SER A 82 -5.11 9.85 -12.17
CA SER A 82 -4.53 9.44 -10.88
C SER A 82 -3.31 10.25 -10.47
N ASN A 83 -2.43 10.57 -11.42
CA ASN A 83 -1.26 11.40 -11.16
C ASN A 83 -1.67 12.82 -10.76
N ALA A 84 -2.64 13.40 -11.48
CA ALA A 84 -3.21 14.71 -11.12
C ALA A 84 -3.80 14.67 -9.71
N TYR A 85 -4.65 13.69 -9.40
CA TYR A 85 -5.30 13.61 -8.10
C TYR A 85 -4.35 13.28 -6.93
N ALA A 86 -3.29 12.49 -7.18
CA ALA A 86 -2.31 12.16 -6.14
C ALA A 86 -1.44 13.36 -5.74
N GLY A 87 -1.12 14.24 -6.69
CA GLY A 87 -0.44 15.50 -6.42
C GLY A 87 -1.38 16.62 -5.97
N ASP A 88 -2.65 16.56 -6.36
CA ASP A 88 -3.63 17.62 -6.16
C ASP A 88 -5.04 17.07 -5.81
N GLU A 89 -5.23 16.61 -4.57
CA GLU A 89 -6.50 16.01 -4.11
C GLU A 89 -7.69 16.99 -4.14
N ALA A 90 -7.43 18.30 -4.07
CA ALA A 90 -8.48 19.33 -4.12
C ALA A 90 -8.81 19.77 -5.55
N MET A 91 -7.99 19.38 -6.53
CA MET A 91 -8.03 19.82 -7.93
C MET A 91 -8.03 21.35 -8.20
N PRO A 92 -7.44 22.27 -7.39
CA PRO A 92 -7.23 23.67 -7.78
C PRO A 92 -6.37 23.85 -9.03
N GLU A 93 -5.33 23.02 -9.21
CA GLU A 93 -4.42 23.18 -10.31
C GLU A 93 -5.10 22.84 -11.63
N ALA A 94 -4.88 23.67 -12.64
CA ALA A 94 -5.40 23.44 -13.98
C ALA A 94 -4.45 22.56 -14.81
N THR A 95 -3.15 22.56 -14.50
CA THR A 95 -2.11 21.91 -15.33
C THR A 95 -1.27 20.99 -14.47
N HIS A 96 -1.06 19.78 -14.96
CA HIS A 96 -0.22 18.76 -14.32
C HIS A 96 0.83 18.26 -15.30
N SER A 97 1.84 17.56 -14.77
CA SER A 97 2.90 16.95 -15.55
C SER A 97 3.12 15.49 -15.19
N LEU A 98 3.49 14.71 -16.20
CA LEU A 98 3.95 13.33 -16.05
C LEU A 98 5.13 13.11 -17.00
N GLU A 99 6.21 12.50 -16.53
CA GLU A 99 7.30 12.10 -17.42
C GLU A 99 6.81 11.10 -18.47
N MET A 100 7.21 11.29 -19.72
CA MET A 100 6.97 10.33 -20.80
C MET A 100 7.54 8.95 -20.45
N SER A 101 8.69 8.92 -19.76
CA SER A 101 9.35 7.70 -19.30
C SER A 101 8.47 6.88 -18.35
N ALA A 102 7.71 7.54 -17.48
CA ALA A 102 6.80 6.92 -16.52
C ALA A 102 5.57 6.34 -17.24
N ALA A 103 4.99 7.08 -18.20
CA ALA A 103 3.86 6.61 -19.00
C ALA A 103 4.20 5.35 -19.80
N VAL A 104 5.35 5.35 -20.51
CA VAL A 104 5.85 4.19 -21.25
C VAL A 104 6.05 2.98 -20.32
N ARG A 105 6.70 3.19 -19.18
CA ARG A 105 6.97 2.12 -18.20
C ARG A 105 5.71 1.52 -17.60
N TYR A 106 4.68 2.34 -17.38
CA TYR A 106 3.38 1.93 -16.88
C TYR A 106 2.60 1.09 -17.89
N LEU A 107 2.54 1.52 -19.15
CA LEU A 107 1.82 0.80 -20.21
C LEU A 107 2.55 -0.51 -20.60
N GLY A 108 3.87 -0.55 -20.44
CA GLY A 108 4.67 -1.77 -20.44
C GLY A 108 5.68 -1.86 -21.59
N SER A 109 6.48 -2.93 -21.57
CA SER A 109 7.69 -3.08 -22.41
C SER A 109 7.50 -3.04 -23.93
N ARG A 110 6.26 -3.14 -24.43
CA ARG A 110 5.94 -3.11 -25.87
C ARG A 110 5.56 -1.72 -26.37
N VAL A 111 5.36 -0.77 -25.47
CA VAL A 111 4.86 0.56 -25.79
C VAL A 111 6.05 1.50 -25.98
N GLU A 112 6.04 2.25 -27.07
CA GLU A 112 7.04 3.26 -27.37
C GLU A 112 6.52 4.67 -27.08
N ARG A 113 7.42 5.67 -27.11
CA ARG A 113 7.03 7.09 -26.95
C ARG A 113 6.04 7.55 -28.03
N SER A 114 6.17 7.02 -29.25
CA SER A 114 5.27 7.26 -30.39
C SER A 114 3.85 6.78 -30.10
N ASP A 115 3.70 5.60 -29.48
CA ASP A 115 2.41 5.05 -29.08
C ASP A 115 1.71 5.93 -28.04
N VAL A 116 2.45 6.39 -27.02
CA VAL A 116 1.92 7.31 -26.01
C VAL A 116 1.45 8.62 -26.64
N ARG A 117 2.21 9.19 -27.57
CA ARG A 117 1.80 10.39 -28.32
C ARG A 117 0.52 10.14 -29.10
N ALA A 118 0.41 9.00 -29.78
CA ALA A 118 -0.81 8.63 -30.51
C ALA A 118 -2.01 8.44 -29.56
N SER A 119 -1.81 7.87 -28.38
CA SER A 119 -2.81 7.76 -27.33
C SER A 119 -3.27 9.13 -26.83
N LEU A 120 -2.35 10.06 -26.58
CA LEU A 120 -2.67 11.43 -26.18
C LEU A 120 -3.51 12.15 -27.25
N GLU A 121 -3.17 12.00 -28.54
CA GLU A 121 -3.98 12.56 -29.63
C GLU A 121 -5.41 11.98 -29.65
N ARG A 122 -5.57 10.66 -29.48
CA ARG A 122 -6.90 10.05 -29.39
C ARG A 122 -7.69 10.55 -28.18
N LEU A 123 -7.04 10.68 -27.02
CA LEU A 123 -7.67 11.19 -25.79
C LEU A 123 -8.12 12.65 -25.95
N LYS A 124 -7.29 13.52 -26.54
CA LYS A 124 -7.65 14.94 -26.79
C LYS A 124 -8.85 15.11 -27.72
N ASN A 125 -8.98 14.21 -28.70
CA ASN A 125 -10.04 14.26 -29.70
C ASN A 125 -11.29 13.46 -29.32
N THR A 126 -11.28 12.78 -28.17
CA THR A 126 -12.43 12.03 -27.68
C THR A 126 -13.20 12.85 -26.65
N SER A 127 -14.51 13.03 -26.89
CA SER A 127 -15.44 13.57 -25.91
C SER A 127 -16.31 12.48 -25.31
N VAL A 128 -16.73 12.71 -24.07
CA VAL A 128 -17.62 11.85 -23.31
C VAL A 128 -18.73 12.69 -22.70
N SER A 129 -19.86 12.04 -22.48
CA SER A 129 -20.94 12.56 -21.63
C SER A 129 -21.01 11.71 -20.37
N PHE A 130 -21.25 12.35 -19.23
CA PHE A 130 -21.39 11.64 -17.96
C PHE A 130 -22.39 12.27 -16.99
N GLY A 131 -22.83 11.44 -16.05
CA GLY A 131 -23.85 11.79 -15.06
C GLY A 131 -25.26 11.35 -15.45
N SER A 132 -26.17 11.40 -14.48
CA SER A 132 -27.54 10.93 -14.62
C SER A 132 -28.52 12.05 -14.94
N ALA A 133 -29.64 11.72 -15.58
CA ALA A 133 -30.74 12.65 -15.83
C ALA A 133 -31.39 13.17 -14.52
N GLY A 134 -31.25 12.43 -13.41
CA GLY A 134 -31.74 12.84 -12.09
C GLY A 134 -30.78 13.74 -11.30
N THR A 135 -29.57 13.98 -11.82
CA THR A 135 -28.52 14.79 -11.19
C THR A 135 -27.88 15.73 -12.22
N ARG A 136 -26.71 16.29 -11.92
CA ARG A 136 -25.90 17.02 -12.91
C ARG A 136 -25.46 16.06 -14.02
N ARG A 137 -25.72 16.45 -15.27
CA ARG A 137 -25.20 15.79 -16.47
C ARG A 137 -24.28 16.74 -17.20
N SER A 138 -23.13 16.24 -17.65
CA SER A 138 -22.17 16.98 -18.47
C SER A 138 -22.07 16.30 -19.82
N GLU A 139 -22.19 17.07 -20.89
CA GLU A 139 -22.19 16.58 -22.26
C GLU A 139 -20.98 17.13 -23.02
N ASP A 140 -20.51 16.37 -24.01
CA ASP A 140 -19.39 16.73 -24.89
C ASP A 140 -18.09 17.18 -24.18
N VAL A 141 -17.81 16.58 -23.01
CA VAL A 141 -16.61 16.87 -22.23
C VAL A 141 -15.43 16.11 -22.82
N ARG A 142 -14.36 16.83 -23.21
CA ARG A 142 -13.10 16.19 -23.64
C ARG A 142 -12.51 15.36 -22.51
N LEU A 143 -11.78 14.29 -22.85
CA LEU A 143 -11.11 13.48 -21.82
C LEU A 143 -9.87 14.17 -21.24
N LEU A 144 -9.19 14.99 -22.04
CA LEU A 144 -7.91 15.61 -21.72
C LEU A 144 -7.65 16.82 -22.63
N GLU A 145 -6.93 17.81 -22.12
CA GLU A 145 -6.22 18.80 -22.93
C GLU A 145 -4.72 18.68 -22.63
N GLY A 146 -3.83 18.94 -23.59
CA GLY A 146 -2.39 18.85 -23.31
C GLY A 146 -1.48 18.82 -24.53
N TYR A 147 -0.18 18.79 -24.24
CA TYR A 147 0.91 18.71 -25.21
C TYR A 147 2.11 17.96 -24.60
N VAL A 148 3.05 17.55 -25.45
CA VAL A 148 4.33 16.98 -25.01
C VAL A 148 5.39 18.06 -25.15
N GLU A 149 6.02 18.41 -24.03
CA GLU A 149 7.19 19.26 -23.98
C GLU A 149 8.43 18.39 -24.22
N VAL A 150 9.20 18.71 -25.26
CA VAL A 150 10.40 17.95 -25.65
C VAL A 150 11.62 18.76 -25.22
N ALA A 151 12.39 18.25 -24.27
CA ALA A 151 13.64 18.84 -23.80
C ALA A 151 14.82 17.86 -23.96
N PRO A 152 16.08 18.34 -23.98
CA PRO A 152 17.25 17.47 -24.04
C PRO A 152 17.29 16.52 -22.82
N GLY A 153 17.05 15.24 -23.05
CA GLY A 153 17.10 14.19 -22.03
C GLY A 153 15.75 13.82 -21.38
N GLU A 154 14.74 14.70 -21.46
CA GLU A 154 13.42 14.46 -20.85
C GLU A 154 12.27 14.96 -21.73
N ASP A 155 11.34 14.06 -22.02
CA ASP A 155 10.02 14.38 -22.59
C ASP A 155 9.00 14.43 -21.45
N VAL A 156 8.24 15.52 -21.35
CA VAL A 156 7.22 15.70 -20.31
C VAL A 156 5.85 15.87 -20.93
N ILE A 157 4.88 15.07 -20.47
CA ILE A 157 3.47 15.23 -20.83
C ILE A 157 2.89 16.33 -19.95
N ARG A 158 2.52 17.46 -20.55
CA ARG A 158 1.79 18.56 -19.88
C ARG A 158 0.32 18.42 -20.21
N TYR A 159 -0.54 18.35 -19.20
CA TYR A 159 -1.95 18.09 -19.43
C TYR A 159 -2.87 18.78 -18.43
N ARG A 160 -4.14 18.92 -18.82
CA ARG A 160 -5.22 19.50 -18.02
C ARG A 160 -6.42 18.56 -18.06
N LEU A 161 -7.05 18.39 -16.91
CA LEU A 161 -8.37 17.77 -16.83
C LEU A 161 -9.42 18.87 -17.04
N PRO A 162 -10.38 18.69 -17.96
CA PRO A 162 -11.46 19.65 -18.15
C PRO A 162 -12.24 19.90 -16.86
N GLU A 163 -12.76 21.13 -16.71
CA GLU A 163 -13.41 21.57 -15.46
C GLU A 163 -14.50 20.62 -14.95
N PRO A 164 -15.42 20.10 -15.77
CA PRO A 164 -16.44 19.17 -15.29
C PRO A 164 -15.85 17.91 -14.62
N LEU A 165 -14.71 17.41 -15.11
CA LEU A 165 -14.01 16.27 -14.50
C LEU A 165 -13.31 16.67 -13.18
N ARG A 166 -12.69 17.86 -13.12
CA ARG A 166 -12.05 18.36 -11.89
C ARG A 166 -13.07 18.53 -10.77
N VAL A 167 -14.24 19.10 -11.08
CA VAL A 167 -15.33 19.27 -10.11
C VAL A 167 -15.80 17.92 -9.58
N LEU A 168 -16.03 16.92 -10.45
CA LEU A 168 -16.40 15.57 -10.00
C LEU A 168 -15.34 14.93 -9.11
N MET A 169 -14.07 15.05 -9.49
CA MET A 169 -12.95 14.53 -8.71
C MET A 169 -12.78 15.27 -7.36
N ARG A 170 -13.21 16.53 -7.25
CA ARG A 170 -13.16 17.30 -6.01
C ARG A 170 -14.29 16.97 -5.03
N GLU A 171 -15.49 16.66 -5.53
CA GLU A 171 -16.71 16.47 -4.73
C GLU A 171 -16.89 15.01 -4.25
N GLN A 172 -16.60 14.01 -5.09
CA GLN A 172 -16.62 12.56 -4.81
C GLN A 172 -17.63 12.09 -3.74
N HIS A 173 -18.93 12.36 -3.94
CA HIS A 173 -20.00 11.93 -3.01
C HIS A 173 -20.01 10.41 -2.77
N SER A 174 -19.72 9.65 -3.82
CA SER A 174 -19.61 8.20 -3.83
C SER A 174 -18.43 7.84 -4.72
N TYR A 175 -17.57 6.92 -4.29
CA TYR A 175 -16.37 6.57 -5.04
C TYR A 175 -16.01 5.09 -4.91
N ALA A 176 -15.26 4.58 -5.87
CA ALA A 176 -14.56 3.30 -5.75
C ALA A 176 -13.09 3.47 -6.14
N TYR A 177 -12.25 2.55 -5.66
CA TYR A 177 -10.82 2.55 -5.99
C TYR A 177 -10.57 1.73 -7.24
N LEU A 178 -9.84 2.30 -8.19
CA LEU A 178 -9.32 1.58 -9.36
C LEU A 178 -7.85 1.26 -9.15
N GLU A 179 -7.49 0.00 -9.37
CA GLU A 179 -6.12 -0.49 -9.29
C GLU A 179 -5.36 -0.18 -10.59
N LEU A 180 -4.36 0.68 -10.49
CA LEU A 180 -3.62 1.16 -11.65
C LEU A 180 -2.77 0.04 -12.27
N ALA A 181 -2.22 -0.85 -11.45
CA ALA A 181 -1.42 -1.98 -11.94
C ALA A 181 -2.23 -3.02 -12.77
N ALA A 182 -3.56 -3.02 -12.65
CA ALA A 182 -4.42 -3.96 -13.37
C ALA A 182 -4.77 -3.47 -14.79
N LEU A 183 -4.96 -2.16 -14.96
CA LEU A 183 -5.44 -1.55 -16.21
C LEU A 183 -4.57 -1.82 -17.44
N PRO A 184 -3.23 -1.62 -17.42
CA PRO A 184 -2.39 -1.86 -18.61
C PRO A 184 -2.26 -3.34 -18.97
N ARG A 185 -2.76 -4.26 -18.11
CA ARG A 185 -2.78 -5.70 -18.39
C ARG A 185 -4.04 -6.14 -19.14
N MET A 186 -5.07 -5.30 -19.17
CA MET A 186 -6.32 -5.58 -19.87
C MET A 186 -6.12 -5.39 -21.37
N ARG A 187 -6.36 -6.44 -22.17
CA ARG A 187 -6.15 -6.37 -23.62
C ARG A 187 -7.34 -5.78 -24.36
N SER A 188 -8.55 -5.98 -23.83
CA SER A 188 -9.76 -5.42 -24.39
C SER A 188 -10.08 -4.06 -23.77
N LYS A 189 -10.35 -3.05 -24.61
CA LYS A 189 -10.87 -1.75 -24.16
C LYS A 189 -12.20 -1.83 -23.41
N PHE A 190 -12.96 -2.90 -23.65
CA PHE A 190 -14.23 -3.15 -22.97
C PHE A 190 -14.00 -3.64 -21.53
N SER A 191 -12.88 -4.32 -21.27
CA SER A 191 -12.54 -4.85 -19.95
C SER A 191 -12.25 -3.74 -18.94
N SER A 192 -11.56 -2.67 -19.34
CA SER A 192 -11.32 -1.52 -18.44
C SER A 192 -12.61 -0.79 -18.06
N ARG A 193 -13.56 -0.69 -18.99
CA ARG A 193 -14.90 -0.13 -18.72
C ARG A 193 -15.73 -1.04 -17.82
N LEU A 194 -15.74 -2.35 -18.08
CA LEU A 194 -16.42 -3.29 -17.19
C LEU A 194 -15.79 -3.26 -15.79
N TYR A 195 -14.45 -3.15 -15.70
CA TYR A 195 -13.76 -3.09 -14.42
C TYR A 195 -14.23 -1.92 -13.57
N ARG A 196 -14.43 -0.74 -14.17
CA ARG A 196 -14.99 0.43 -13.46
C ARG A 196 -16.36 0.12 -12.84
N VAL A 197 -17.26 -0.48 -13.62
CA VAL A 197 -18.60 -0.85 -13.15
C VAL A 197 -18.54 -1.91 -12.04
N LEU A 198 -17.75 -2.97 -12.22
CA LEU A 198 -17.64 -4.05 -11.25
C LEU A 198 -16.92 -3.60 -9.97
N ALA A 199 -15.91 -2.73 -10.05
CA ALA A 199 -15.25 -2.15 -8.88
C ALA A 199 -16.22 -1.30 -8.05
N LEU A 200 -17.10 -0.52 -8.70
CA LEU A 200 -18.14 0.23 -8.02
C LEU A 200 -19.15 -0.71 -7.32
N LYS A 201 -19.58 -1.78 -7.97
CA LYS A 201 -20.48 -2.78 -7.38
C LYS A 201 -19.81 -3.53 -6.21
N ALA A 202 -18.56 -3.96 -6.37
CA ALA A 202 -17.81 -4.66 -5.32
C ALA A 202 -17.59 -3.79 -4.08
N ARG A 203 -17.45 -2.46 -4.23
CA ARG A 203 -17.33 -1.52 -3.10
C ARG A 203 -18.56 -1.53 -2.17
N ALA A 204 -19.75 -1.90 -2.67
CA ALA A 204 -20.95 -2.03 -1.85
C ALA A 204 -20.98 -3.31 -0.99
N ALA A 205 -20.14 -4.30 -1.30
CA ALA A 205 -20.06 -5.58 -0.60
C ALA A 205 -18.65 -5.81 -0.04
N PRO A 206 -18.25 -5.10 1.04
CA PRO A 206 -16.90 -5.24 1.59
C PRO A 206 -16.70 -6.65 2.17
N TRP A 207 -15.49 -7.17 1.99
CA TRP A 207 -15.11 -8.48 2.52
C TRP A 207 -15.30 -8.57 4.05
N LYS A 208 -15.90 -9.68 4.50
CA LYS A 208 -16.18 -10.01 5.89
C LYS A 208 -15.70 -11.44 6.17
N PRO A 209 -14.91 -11.69 7.23
CA PRO A 209 -14.46 -13.04 7.54
C PRO A 209 -15.62 -14.01 7.75
N GLY A 210 -15.47 -15.25 7.28
CA GLY A 210 -16.44 -16.33 7.49
C GLY A 210 -17.71 -16.21 6.66
N GLN A 211 -17.79 -15.24 5.75
CA GLN A 211 -18.90 -15.10 4.81
C GLN A 211 -18.52 -15.65 3.43
N GLU A 212 -19.51 -15.84 2.55
CA GLU A 212 -19.26 -16.31 1.19
C GLU A 212 -18.33 -15.35 0.42
N ASN A 213 -18.45 -14.03 0.68
CA ASN A 213 -17.66 -12.98 0.02
C ASN A 213 -17.71 -13.02 -1.52
N VAL A 214 -18.77 -13.60 -2.08
CA VAL A 214 -19.04 -13.62 -3.52
C VAL A 214 -20.19 -12.68 -3.81
N LEU A 215 -19.95 -11.68 -4.65
CA LEU A 215 -20.98 -10.81 -5.20
C LEU A 215 -21.34 -11.29 -6.60
N ARG A 216 -22.61 -11.65 -6.82
CA ARG A 216 -23.11 -11.97 -8.17
C ARG A 216 -23.75 -10.74 -8.80
N VAL A 217 -23.28 -10.39 -9.99
CA VAL A 217 -23.80 -9.30 -10.80
C VAL A 217 -24.32 -9.91 -12.08
N SER A 218 -25.63 -9.96 -12.24
CA SER A 218 -26.26 -10.44 -13.47
C SER A 218 -26.76 -9.30 -14.34
N ALA A 219 -26.71 -9.51 -15.65
CA ALA A 219 -27.19 -8.56 -16.65
C ALA A 219 -27.45 -9.24 -18.00
N THR A 220 -28.33 -8.63 -18.78
CA THR A 220 -28.58 -8.99 -20.17
C THR A 220 -27.40 -8.60 -21.08
N PRO A 221 -27.26 -9.19 -22.28
CA PRO A 221 -26.24 -8.78 -23.24
C PRO A 221 -26.29 -7.31 -23.63
N ASP A 222 -27.49 -6.73 -23.73
CA ASP A 222 -27.68 -5.31 -24.09
C ASP A 222 -27.24 -4.38 -22.94
N GLU A 223 -27.51 -4.75 -21.68
CA GLU A 223 -27.02 -3.99 -20.52
C GLU A 223 -25.49 -4.04 -20.44
N VAL A 224 -24.87 -5.22 -20.62
CA VAL A 224 -23.41 -5.34 -20.64
C VAL A 224 -22.81 -4.53 -21.79
N ALA A 225 -23.45 -4.54 -22.97
CA ALA A 225 -23.05 -3.71 -24.09
C ALA A 225 -23.12 -2.21 -23.74
N GLY A 226 -24.18 -1.78 -23.05
CA GLY A 226 -24.33 -0.42 -22.53
C GLY A 226 -23.20 -0.05 -21.56
N TRP A 227 -22.90 -0.90 -20.59
CA TRP A 227 -21.84 -0.66 -19.59
C TRP A 227 -20.46 -0.45 -20.22
N VAL A 228 -20.14 -1.19 -21.28
CA VAL A 228 -18.81 -1.15 -21.91
C VAL A 228 -18.77 -0.27 -23.16
N GLY A 229 -19.89 0.32 -23.57
CA GLY A 229 -19.99 1.07 -24.83
C GLY A 229 -19.75 0.21 -26.07
N PHE A 230 -20.26 -1.03 -26.08
CA PHE A 230 -20.19 -1.92 -27.23
C PHE A 230 -21.23 -1.49 -28.28
N SER A 231 -20.83 -1.45 -29.56
CA SER A 231 -21.72 -1.00 -30.63
C SER A 231 -22.94 -1.92 -30.79
N VAL A 232 -24.12 -1.31 -30.85
CA VAL A 232 -25.37 -1.99 -31.17
C VAL A 232 -25.58 -2.05 -32.70
N ALA A 233 -26.29 -3.07 -33.17
CA ALA A 233 -26.64 -3.17 -34.59
C ALA A 233 -27.69 -2.11 -34.98
N ALA A 234 -27.92 -1.92 -36.29
CA ALA A 234 -28.92 -0.97 -36.80
C ALA A 234 -30.34 -1.19 -36.25
N GLY A 235 -30.66 -2.41 -35.79
CA GLY A 235 -31.92 -2.75 -35.13
C GLY A 235 -31.94 -2.50 -33.61
N GLY A 236 -30.98 -1.76 -33.06
CA GLY A 236 -30.92 -1.39 -31.64
C GLY A 236 -30.48 -2.49 -30.67
N ARG A 237 -30.30 -3.73 -31.15
CA ARG A 237 -29.86 -4.88 -30.32
C ARG A 237 -28.39 -5.19 -30.51
N VAL A 238 -27.75 -5.72 -29.47
CA VAL A 238 -26.37 -6.19 -29.56
C VAL A 238 -26.26 -7.48 -30.38
N HIS A 239 -25.23 -7.58 -31.22
CA HIS A 239 -24.88 -8.84 -31.86
C HIS A 239 -24.11 -9.73 -30.89
N VAL A 240 -24.83 -10.59 -30.15
CA VAL A 240 -24.29 -11.47 -29.10
C VAL A 240 -23.05 -12.24 -29.52
N GLY A 241 -23.02 -12.80 -30.74
CA GLY A 241 -21.83 -13.51 -31.25
C GLY A 241 -20.55 -12.65 -31.26
N LYS A 242 -20.65 -11.40 -31.74
CA LYS A 242 -19.53 -10.44 -31.76
C LYS A 242 -19.17 -9.98 -30.35
N LEU A 243 -20.16 -9.81 -29.46
CA LEU A 243 -19.92 -9.48 -28.06
C LEU A 243 -19.10 -10.61 -27.38
N LYS A 244 -19.46 -11.87 -27.63
CA LYS A 244 -18.74 -13.03 -27.10
C LYS A 244 -17.30 -13.13 -27.64
N GLU A 245 -17.15 -13.03 -28.96
CA GLU A 245 -15.85 -13.13 -29.65
C GLU A 245 -14.90 -11.98 -29.27
N ARG A 246 -15.40 -10.74 -29.26
CA ARG A 246 -14.55 -9.56 -29.05
C ARG A 246 -14.30 -9.25 -27.59
N PHE A 247 -15.19 -9.66 -26.69
CA PHE A 247 -15.14 -9.27 -25.28
C PHE A 247 -15.28 -10.45 -24.30
N LEU A 248 -16.44 -11.12 -24.25
CA LEU A 248 -16.73 -12.05 -23.15
C LEU A 248 -15.75 -13.23 -23.07
N SER A 249 -15.23 -13.71 -24.19
CA SER A 249 -14.23 -14.79 -24.23
C SER A 249 -12.87 -14.43 -23.61
N LYS A 250 -12.59 -13.14 -23.41
CA LYS A 250 -11.28 -12.62 -22.97
C LYS A 250 -11.34 -11.96 -21.59
N VAL A 251 -12.54 -11.58 -21.14
CA VAL A 251 -12.73 -10.71 -19.98
C VAL A 251 -12.17 -11.29 -18.68
N VAL A 252 -12.34 -12.60 -18.45
CA VAL A 252 -11.81 -13.25 -17.22
C VAL A 252 -10.28 -13.18 -17.18
N ALA A 253 -9.61 -13.41 -18.32
CA ALA A 253 -8.16 -13.32 -18.41
C ALA A 253 -7.65 -11.87 -18.25
N ASP A 254 -8.36 -10.89 -18.81
CA ASP A 254 -8.03 -9.47 -18.66
C ASP A 254 -8.09 -9.02 -17.19
N PHE A 255 -8.95 -9.64 -16.36
CA PHE A 255 -9.09 -9.33 -14.94
C PHE A 255 -8.05 -10.03 -14.04
N ALA A 256 -7.15 -10.83 -14.58
CA ALA A 256 -6.14 -11.54 -13.78
C ALA A 256 -5.21 -10.61 -12.97
N GLY A 257 -5.10 -9.34 -13.37
CA GLY A 257 -4.33 -8.32 -12.66
C GLY A 257 -5.06 -7.65 -11.49
N VAL A 258 -6.37 -7.83 -11.35
CA VAL A 258 -7.20 -7.20 -10.31
C VAL A 258 -7.01 -7.93 -8.98
N ARG A 259 -6.70 -7.20 -7.91
CA ARG A 259 -6.47 -7.74 -6.56
C ARG A 259 -7.65 -7.56 -5.62
N ALA A 260 -8.54 -6.60 -5.89
CA ALA A 260 -9.70 -6.33 -5.04
C ALA A 260 -10.75 -7.44 -5.10
N PHE A 261 -10.84 -8.15 -6.23
CA PHE A 261 -11.72 -9.30 -6.41
C PHE A 261 -11.20 -10.20 -7.53
N ARG A 262 -11.56 -11.49 -7.47
CA ARG A 262 -11.39 -12.43 -8.58
C ARG A 262 -12.69 -12.51 -9.37
N LEU A 263 -12.60 -12.45 -10.69
CA LEU A 263 -13.74 -12.54 -11.59
C LEU A 263 -13.90 -13.97 -12.10
N SER A 264 -15.10 -14.53 -11.99
CA SER A 264 -15.58 -15.60 -12.85
C SER A 264 -16.84 -15.16 -13.59
N MET A 265 -17.15 -15.83 -14.70
CA MET A 265 -18.28 -15.46 -15.55
C MET A 265 -18.98 -16.71 -16.05
N ASP A 266 -20.29 -16.74 -15.86
CA ASP A 266 -21.19 -17.76 -16.37
C ASP A 266 -22.12 -17.16 -17.42
N LEU A 267 -22.39 -17.92 -18.48
CA LEU A 267 -23.24 -17.51 -19.60
C LEU A 267 -24.49 -18.38 -19.60
N ASP A 268 -25.63 -17.80 -19.20
CA ASP A 268 -26.90 -18.52 -19.24
C ASP A 268 -27.48 -18.51 -20.65
N GLN A 269 -27.46 -19.69 -21.27
CA GLN A 269 -28.05 -19.92 -22.60
C GLN A 269 -29.48 -20.44 -22.42
N GLY A 270 -30.43 -19.94 -23.21
CA GLY A 270 -31.80 -20.51 -23.20
C GLY A 270 -31.89 -21.97 -23.70
N GLY A 271 -33.13 -22.46 -23.94
CA GLY A 271 -33.55 -23.79 -24.47
C GLY A 271 -32.98 -24.32 -25.81
N ARG A 272 -33.71 -24.45 -26.93
CA ARG A 272 -33.13 -24.88 -28.25
C ARG A 272 -33.10 -23.70 -29.25
N GLY A 273 -31.91 -23.29 -29.72
CA GLY A 273 -31.72 -22.18 -30.67
C GLY A 273 -31.40 -20.79 -30.08
N ASN A 274 -30.93 -20.70 -28.84
CA ASN A 274 -31.14 -19.51 -28.02
C ASN A 274 -30.00 -18.52 -28.02
N ALA A 275 -30.43 -17.28 -28.17
CA ALA A 275 -29.71 -16.13 -27.70
C ALA A 275 -29.34 -16.28 -26.22
N LEU A 276 -28.12 -15.83 -25.90
CA LEU A 276 -27.65 -15.59 -24.53
C LEU A 276 -28.68 -14.73 -23.79
N ARG A 277 -29.22 -15.23 -22.68
CA ARG A 277 -30.25 -14.52 -21.90
C ARG A 277 -29.61 -13.60 -20.88
N GLU A 278 -28.68 -14.17 -20.13
CA GLU A 278 -28.06 -13.51 -19.00
C GLU A 278 -26.56 -13.83 -18.94
N ILE A 279 -25.80 -12.84 -18.49
CA ILE A 279 -24.38 -12.94 -18.19
C ILE A 279 -24.25 -12.70 -16.70
N VAL A 280 -23.68 -13.68 -15.99
CA VAL A 280 -23.50 -13.61 -14.54
C VAL A 280 -22.01 -13.43 -14.25
N PHE A 281 -21.64 -12.28 -13.72
CA PHE A 281 -20.30 -12.02 -13.20
C PHE A 281 -20.27 -12.32 -11.71
N SER A 282 -19.45 -13.28 -11.31
CA SER A 282 -19.23 -13.63 -9.91
C SER A 282 -17.91 -13.02 -9.44
N LEU A 283 -17.99 -12.11 -8.47
CA LEU A 283 -16.85 -11.40 -7.91
C LEU A 283 -16.52 -12.00 -6.54
N ALA A 284 -15.49 -12.82 -6.45
CA ALA A 284 -14.96 -13.25 -5.16
C ALA A 284 -14.12 -12.10 -4.58
N VAL A 285 -14.72 -11.33 -3.66
CA VAL A 285 -14.11 -10.14 -3.06
C VAL A 285 -12.94 -10.56 -2.20
N MET A 286 -11.80 -9.91 -2.37
CA MET A 286 -10.59 -10.22 -1.62
C MET A 286 -10.55 -9.44 -0.30
N PRO A 287 -9.88 -9.99 0.74
CA PRO A 287 -9.65 -9.27 1.98
C PRO A 287 -8.89 -7.95 1.72
N PRO A 288 -9.09 -6.93 2.56
CA PRO A 288 -8.48 -5.63 2.36
C PRO A 288 -6.95 -5.73 2.40
N ALA A 289 -6.29 -4.99 1.52
CA ALA A 289 -4.84 -4.94 1.51
C ALA A 289 -4.29 -4.37 2.84
N ARG A 290 -3.20 -4.95 3.34
CA ARG A 290 -2.58 -4.60 4.62
C ARG A 290 -2.41 -3.10 4.86
N HIS A 291 -1.96 -2.35 3.85
CA HIS A 291 -1.68 -0.92 3.96
C HIS A 291 -2.95 -0.06 4.15
N THR A 292 -4.12 -0.60 3.82
CA THR A 292 -5.42 0.08 4.01
C THR A 292 -5.92 0.01 5.45
N VAL A 293 -5.36 -0.88 6.27
CA VAL A 293 -5.77 -1.04 7.67
C VAL A 293 -5.03 -0.03 8.53
N PRO A 294 -5.71 0.99 9.09
CA PRO A 294 -5.08 1.99 9.92
C PRO A 294 -4.56 1.34 11.20
N MET A 295 -3.31 1.62 11.54
CA MET A 295 -2.68 1.14 12.76
C MET A 295 -2.27 2.34 13.59
N PHE A 296 -2.70 2.32 14.84
CA PHE A 296 -2.27 3.26 15.86
C PHE A 296 -1.45 2.46 16.85
N PHE A 297 -0.30 2.99 17.23
CA PHE A 297 0.51 2.42 18.30
C PHE A 297 0.34 3.30 19.53
N ASP A 298 -0.18 2.73 20.60
CA ASP A 298 -0.13 3.32 21.92
C ASP A 298 0.97 2.62 22.74
N PRO A 299 2.13 3.29 22.96
CA PRO A 299 3.24 2.71 23.70
C PRO A 299 2.89 2.23 25.12
N ARG A 300 1.78 2.69 25.70
CA ARG A 300 1.35 2.32 27.06
C ARG A 300 0.60 0.99 27.12
N THR A 301 -0.06 0.61 26.03
CA THR A 301 -0.97 -0.55 26.00
C THR A 301 -0.53 -1.60 24.99
N ASP A 302 0.19 -1.21 23.95
CA ASP A 302 0.61 -2.11 22.89
C ASP A 302 1.97 -2.75 23.18
N VAL A 303 2.05 -4.07 23.02
CA VAL A 303 3.30 -4.83 23.13
C VAL A 303 4.29 -4.39 22.06
N ALA A 304 5.45 -3.88 22.48
CA ALA A 304 6.56 -3.56 21.58
C ALA A 304 7.14 -4.85 20.97
N ARG A 305 7.46 -4.83 19.67
CA ARG A 305 8.22 -5.88 18.95
C ARG A 305 7.55 -7.27 18.91
N VAL A 306 6.34 -7.36 18.37
CA VAL A 306 5.65 -8.63 18.09
C VAL A 306 6.34 -9.40 16.95
N GLY A 307 6.50 -10.72 17.08
CA GLY A 307 7.07 -11.65 16.08
C GLY A 307 8.57 -11.96 16.22
N GLY A 308 9.32 -11.17 17.00
CA GLY A 308 10.74 -11.42 17.27
C GLY A 308 11.67 -11.27 16.05
N LYS A 309 12.90 -11.79 16.16
CA LYS A 309 13.92 -11.81 15.09
C LYS A 309 13.93 -13.14 14.35
N ASP A 310 13.96 -13.11 13.02
CA ASP A 310 14.15 -14.30 12.17
C ASP A 310 15.20 -13.97 11.08
N SER A 311 15.47 -14.90 10.18
CA SER A 311 16.21 -14.62 8.94
C SER A 311 15.51 -13.50 8.14
N LYS A 312 16.29 -12.75 7.35
CA LYS A 312 15.80 -11.54 6.66
C LYS A 312 14.61 -11.83 5.74
N GLU A 313 14.59 -12.99 5.09
CA GLU A 313 13.56 -13.37 4.13
C GLU A 313 12.23 -13.78 4.76
N TYR A 314 12.23 -14.24 6.02
CA TYR A 314 11.03 -14.66 6.75
C TYR A 314 10.56 -13.64 7.80
N ARG A 315 11.36 -12.60 8.05
CA ARG A 315 11.07 -11.60 9.06
C ARG A 315 9.83 -10.76 8.67
N VAL A 316 8.83 -10.80 9.54
CA VAL A 316 7.62 -9.98 9.43
C VAL A 316 7.69 -8.80 10.39
N GLU A 317 7.27 -7.63 9.94
CA GLU A 317 7.27 -6.44 10.77
C GLU A 317 6.15 -6.49 11.80
N SER A 318 6.40 -6.01 13.03
CA SER A 318 5.39 -6.02 14.10
C SER A 318 4.11 -5.26 13.75
N ARG A 319 4.18 -4.26 12.85
CA ARG A 319 3.01 -3.52 12.37
C ARG A 319 2.01 -4.41 11.62
N THR A 320 2.48 -5.47 10.97
CA THR A 320 1.66 -6.43 10.23
C THR A 320 0.76 -7.20 11.18
N TRP A 321 1.34 -7.74 12.26
CA TRP A 321 0.61 -8.47 13.29
C TRP A 321 -0.44 -7.62 13.98
N ARG A 322 -0.11 -6.37 14.31
CA ARG A 322 -1.06 -5.44 14.92
C ARG A 322 -2.22 -5.08 14.01
N ARG A 323 -1.95 -4.84 12.72
CA ARG A 323 -3.01 -4.62 11.73
C ARG A 323 -3.92 -5.85 11.60
N ALA A 324 -3.33 -7.04 11.61
CA ALA A 324 -4.06 -8.28 11.48
C ALA A 324 -4.96 -8.50 12.71
N ALA A 325 -4.40 -8.37 13.91
CA ALA A 325 -5.17 -8.42 15.15
C ALA A 325 -6.31 -7.40 15.14
N LYS A 326 -6.03 -6.13 14.83
CA LYS A 326 -7.09 -5.11 14.77
C LYS A 326 -8.21 -5.46 13.79
N ARG A 327 -7.87 -6.04 12.63
CA ARG A 327 -8.84 -6.33 11.57
C ARG A 327 -9.64 -7.61 11.84
N PHE A 328 -9.01 -8.65 12.36
CA PHE A 328 -9.56 -10.00 12.40
C PHE A 328 -9.92 -10.49 13.82
N SER A 329 -9.40 -9.88 14.89
CA SER A 329 -9.59 -10.35 16.27
C SER A 329 -11.03 -10.36 16.78
N ARG A 330 -11.90 -9.48 16.27
CA ARG A 330 -13.28 -9.35 16.77
C ARG A 330 -14.29 -10.23 16.05
N GLN A 331 -13.86 -10.99 15.04
CA GLN A 331 -14.77 -11.56 14.05
C GLN A 331 -14.82 -13.09 14.08
N TRP A 332 -14.07 -13.75 14.97
CA TRP A 332 -14.06 -15.21 15.06
C TRP A 332 -15.02 -15.71 16.14
N ARG A 333 -15.87 -16.67 15.75
CA ARG A 333 -16.79 -17.43 16.62
C ARG A 333 -16.65 -18.91 16.27
N PRO A 334 -16.23 -19.78 17.21
CA PRO A 334 -15.98 -21.18 16.91
C PRO A 334 -17.25 -21.94 16.49
N ASP A 335 -18.42 -21.57 17.00
CA ASP A 335 -19.65 -22.38 16.85
C ASP A 335 -20.82 -21.64 16.20
N GLY A 336 -20.61 -20.40 15.73
CA GLY A 336 -21.68 -19.52 15.20
C GLY A 336 -22.71 -19.03 16.24
N ASN A 337 -22.97 -19.80 17.30
CA ASN A 337 -24.06 -19.61 18.26
C ASN A 337 -23.65 -19.42 19.73
N SER A 338 -22.36 -19.48 20.08
CA SER A 338 -21.87 -19.27 21.46
C SER A 338 -21.43 -17.81 21.70
N GLU A 339 -21.79 -17.25 22.85
CA GLU A 339 -21.52 -15.85 23.27
C GLU A 339 -20.02 -15.52 23.52
N GLY A 340 -19.09 -16.38 23.12
CA GLY A 340 -17.65 -16.16 23.28
C GLY A 340 -17.01 -15.54 22.05
N THR A 341 -16.74 -14.23 22.05
CA THR A 341 -15.83 -13.63 21.07
C THR A 341 -14.41 -13.82 21.55
N MET A 342 -13.66 -14.76 20.96
CA MET A 342 -12.24 -14.89 21.26
C MET A 342 -11.48 -13.76 20.56
N VAL A 343 -10.79 -12.94 21.34
CA VAL A 343 -10.01 -11.82 20.82
C VAL A 343 -8.59 -12.29 20.51
N LEU A 344 -8.31 -12.58 19.24
CA LEU A 344 -6.95 -12.89 18.81
C LEU A 344 -6.02 -11.69 18.96
N THR A 345 -4.96 -11.84 19.74
CA THR A 345 -3.94 -10.81 19.90
C THR A 345 -2.96 -10.83 18.71
N ALA A 346 -2.18 -9.76 18.59
CA ALA A 346 -1.10 -9.72 17.60
C ALA A 346 -0.05 -10.82 17.86
N ARG A 347 0.11 -11.22 19.12
CA ARG A 347 1.03 -12.29 19.51
C ARG A 347 0.52 -13.64 19.02
N ASP A 348 -0.74 -13.98 19.28
CA ASP A 348 -1.32 -15.26 18.85
C ASP A 348 -1.19 -15.47 17.34
N ILE A 349 -1.43 -14.42 16.55
CA ILE A 349 -1.26 -14.48 15.08
C ILE A 349 0.21 -14.71 14.70
N ALA A 350 1.14 -14.06 15.39
CA ALA A 350 2.57 -14.26 15.15
C ALA A 350 3.06 -15.66 15.57
N GLU A 351 2.50 -16.24 16.62
CA GLU A 351 2.78 -17.61 17.06
C GLU A 351 2.28 -18.63 16.02
N MET A 352 1.05 -18.47 15.55
CA MET A 352 0.52 -19.30 14.45
C MET A 352 1.34 -19.18 13.17
N TRP A 353 1.84 -17.97 12.86
CA TRP A 353 2.75 -17.78 11.73
C TRP A 353 4.06 -18.54 11.89
N SER A 354 4.69 -18.50 13.08
CA SER A 354 5.92 -19.25 13.35
C SER A 354 5.70 -20.74 13.11
N VAL A 355 4.56 -21.28 13.57
CA VAL A 355 4.17 -22.67 13.33
C VAL A 355 3.96 -22.96 11.85
N ALA A 356 3.20 -22.13 11.12
CA ALA A 356 2.97 -22.30 9.69
C ALA A 356 4.26 -22.25 8.86
N LEU A 357 5.20 -21.37 9.23
CA LEU A 357 6.49 -21.25 8.57
C LEU A 357 7.38 -22.46 8.88
N HIS A 358 7.41 -22.94 10.12
CA HIS A 358 8.14 -24.15 10.47
C HIS A 358 7.60 -25.37 9.73
N GLU A 359 6.26 -25.51 9.68
CA GLU A 359 5.56 -26.52 8.88
C GLU A 359 5.98 -26.49 7.40
N ALA A 360 6.07 -25.30 6.82
CA ALA A 360 6.48 -25.11 5.43
C ALA A 360 7.95 -25.46 5.16
N LEU A 361 8.83 -25.22 6.13
CA LEU A 361 10.27 -25.47 5.99
C LEU A 361 10.61 -26.95 6.19
N GLU A 362 9.97 -27.62 7.14
CA GLU A 362 10.21 -29.05 7.42
C GLU A 362 9.39 -29.97 6.51
N GLY A 363 8.32 -29.44 5.89
CA GLY A 363 7.42 -30.22 5.04
C GLY A 363 6.53 -31.20 5.81
N VAL A 364 6.35 -30.99 7.12
CA VAL A 364 5.54 -31.84 8.00
C VAL A 364 4.14 -31.27 8.10
N ALA A 365 3.12 -31.95 7.57
CA ALA A 365 1.74 -31.46 7.61
C ALA A 365 1.15 -31.55 9.04
N LEU A 366 0.69 -30.42 9.58
CA LEU A 366 -0.04 -30.39 10.85
C LEU A 366 -1.54 -30.62 10.64
N SER A 367 -2.10 -30.17 9.52
CA SER A 367 -3.52 -30.29 9.14
C SER A 367 -3.70 -30.44 7.63
N ASP A 368 -4.91 -30.77 7.17
CA ASP A 368 -5.27 -30.85 5.75
C ASP A 368 -5.05 -29.52 4.99
N GLY A 369 -5.06 -28.40 5.72
CA GLY A 369 -4.77 -27.10 5.15
C GLY A 369 -3.36 -26.99 4.57
N PHE A 370 -2.40 -27.78 5.05
CA PHE A 370 -1.05 -27.85 4.48
C PHE A 370 -1.07 -28.13 2.97
N HIS A 371 -1.93 -29.06 2.53
CA HIS A 371 -2.03 -29.49 1.13
C HIS A 371 -2.93 -28.60 0.27
N SER A 372 -3.86 -27.88 0.89
CA SER A 372 -4.93 -27.16 0.17
C SER A 372 -4.86 -25.64 0.24
N ARG A 373 -4.29 -25.03 1.30
CA ARG A 373 -4.29 -23.56 1.53
C ARG A 373 -3.13 -22.79 0.90
N ALA A 374 -3.36 -21.57 0.42
CA ALA A 374 -2.35 -20.82 -0.34
C ALA A 374 -1.19 -20.32 0.52
N TYR A 375 -1.39 -20.14 1.83
CA TYR A 375 -0.36 -19.65 2.76
C TYR A 375 0.06 -20.73 3.76
N ARG A 376 0.18 -21.98 3.28
CA ARG A 376 0.66 -23.15 4.04
C ARG A 376 1.58 -24.02 3.19
N GLY A 377 2.42 -24.82 3.85
CA GLY A 377 3.37 -25.71 3.17
C GLY A 377 4.28 -24.98 2.17
N SER A 378 4.66 -25.66 1.08
CA SER A 378 5.51 -25.05 0.04
C SER A 378 4.93 -23.77 -0.58
N ARG A 379 3.60 -23.66 -0.68
CA ARG A 379 2.92 -22.50 -1.25
C ARG A 379 3.06 -21.25 -0.38
N LEU A 380 3.27 -21.42 0.92
CA LEU A 380 3.66 -20.31 1.79
C LEU A 380 5.02 -19.74 1.37
N LEU A 381 6.00 -20.59 1.07
CA LEU A 381 7.33 -20.17 0.63
C LEU A 381 7.26 -19.47 -0.73
N ASP A 382 6.44 -19.97 -1.65
CA ASP A 382 6.17 -19.32 -2.94
C ASP A 382 5.55 -17.93 -2.75
N ALA A 383 4.60 -17.80 -1.82
CA ALA A 383 3.97 -16.52 -1.49
C ALA A 383 4.97 -15.53 -0.85
N ILE A 384 5.88 -16.01 0.00
CA ILE A 384 6.97 -15.18 0.57
C ILE A 384 7.91 -14.71 -0.53
N ALA A 385 8.30 -15.59 -1.47
CA ALA A 385 9.15 -15.22 -2.60
C ALA A 385 8.47 -14.18 -3.51
N ALA A 386 7.16 -14.32 -3.75
CA ALA A 386 6.40 -13.45 -4.63
C ALA A 386 6.04 -12.10 -4.02
N HIS A 387 5.77 -12.06 -2.70
CA HIS A 387 5.14 -10.90 -2.03
C HIS A 387 5.88 -10.40 -0.79
N GLY A 388 6.97 -11.06 -0.40
CA GLY A 388 7.66 -10.85 0.86
C GLY A 388 6.92 -11.46 2.06
N ALA A 389 7.65 -11.73 3.14
CA ALA A 389 7.12 -12.33 4.38
C ALA A 389 5.91 -11.56 4.92
N ASP A 390 6.00 -10.25 4.83
CA ASP A 390 5.03 -9.28 5.27
C ASP A 390 3.67 -9.35 4.53
N GLY A 391 3.70 -9.63 3.22
CA GLY A 391 2.52 -9.84 2.39
C GLY A 391 1.94 -11.24 2.60
N ALA A 392 2.81 -12.25 2.66
CA ALA A 392 2.41 -13.63 2.91
C ALA A 392 1.77 -13.81 4.30
N ALA A 393 2.34 -13.19 5.33
CA ALA A 393 1.79 -13.17 6.70
C ALA A 393 0.41 -12.51 6.77
N TRP A 394 0.20 -11.45 6.01
CA TRP A 394 -1.13 -10.85 5.89
C TRP A 394 -2.12 -11.80 5.24
N GLY A 395 -1.72 -12.43 4.12
CA GLY A 395 -2.53 -13.43 3.43
C GLY A 395 -2.90 -14.61 4.31
N PHE A 396 -1.92 -15.14 5.06
CA PHE A 396 -2.11 -16.16 6.08
C PHE A 396 -3.16 -15.75 7.11
N ALA A 397 -3.03 -14.56 7.71
CA ALA A 397 -3.99 -14.07 8.69
C ALA A 397 -5.40 -13.88 8.11
N CYS A 398 -5.52 -13.48 6.83
CA CYS A 398 -6.80 -13.40 6.15
C CYS A 398 -7.44 -14.79 5.96
N GLU A 399 -6.62 -15.76 5.55
CA GLU A 399 -7.05 -17.14 5.34
C GLU A 399 -7.54 -17.77 6.66
N GLU A 400 -6.77 -17.65 7.74
CA GLU A 400 -7.16 -18.15 9.07
C GLU A 400 -8.41 -17.43 9.61
N ALA A 401 -8.59 -16.15 9.29
CA ALA A 401 -9.81 -15.42 9.65
C ALA A 401 -11.04 -15.87 8.82
N ASP A 402 -10.85 -16.21 7.55
CA ASP A 402 -11.95 -16.65 6.67
C ASP A 402 -12.40 -18.08 6.98
N ARG A 403 -11.43 -19.00 7.01
CA ARG A 403 -11.62 -20.43 7.25
C ARG A 403 -10.53 -20.89 8.21
N PRO A 404 -10.80 -20.90 9.53
CA PRO A 404 -9.85 -21.30 10.56
C PRO A 404 -9.31 -22.71 10.32
N ASP A 405 -7.99 -22.88 10.43
CA ASP A 405 -7.35 -24.20 10.37
C ASP A 405 -6.28 -24.34 11.47
N LEU A 406 -5.16 -23.60 11.40
CA LEU A 406 -4.23 -23.55 12.53
C LEU A 406 -4.85 -22.89 13.74
N LEU A 407 -5.73 -21.92 13.53
CA LEU A 407 -6.49 -21.31 14.62
C LEU A 407 -7.35 -22.34 15.38
N SER A 408 -7.86 -23.36 14.69
CA SER A 408 -8.61 -24.44 15.34
C SER A 408 -7.69 -25.34 16.17
N LYS A 409 -6.44 -25.54 15.72
CA LYS A 409 -5.40 -26.27 16.49
C LYS A 409 -4.82 -25.46 17.64
N PHE A 410 -4.75 -24.15 17.51
CA PHE A 410 -4.27 -23.23 18.55
C PHE A 410 -5.02 -23.42 19.88
N LEU A 411 -6.27 -23.87 19.81
CA LEU A 411 -7.14 -24.10 20.97
C LEU A 411 -7.10 -25.52 21.51
N GLN A 412 -6.36 -26.42 20.88
CA GLN A 412 -6.24 -27.81 21.29
C GLN A 412 -5.09 -27.98 22.28
N SER A 413 -5.18 -29.01 23.12
CA SER A 413 -4.06 -29.44 23.97
C SER A 413 -2.87 -29.85 23.11
N GLY A 414 -1.66 -29.45 23.52
CA GLY A 414 -0.42 -29.74 22.78
C GLY A 414 0.05 -28.64 21.83
N TRP A 415 -0.75 -27.58 21.61
CA TRP A 415 -0.31 -26.43 20.80
C TRP A 415 1.02 -25.85 21.27
N GLN A 416 1.21 -25.72 22.59
CA GLN A 416 2.42 -25.14 23.16
C GLN A 416 3.68 -25.90 22.75
N ALA A 417 3.64 -27.23 22.69
CA ALA A 417 4.80 -28.03 22.29
C ALA A 417 5.17 -27.80 20.81
N ILE A 418 4.15 -27.73 19.93
CA ILE A 418 4.34 -27.42 18.51
C ILE A 418 4.92 -26.01 18.34
N PHE A 419 4.41 -25.05 19.10
CA PHE A 419 4.92 -23.68 19.07
C PHE A 419 6.36 -23.59 19.59
N ASP A 420 6.69 -24.26 20.69
CA ASP A 420 8.04 -24.24 21.26
C ASP A 420 9.09 -24.80 20.29
N GLU A 421 8.75 -25.86 19.54
CA GLU A 421 9.59 -26.40 18.47
C GLU A 421 9.79 -25.39 17.32
N ALA A 422 8.70 -24.79 16.84
CA ALA A 422 8.75 -23.77 15.80
C ALA A 422 9.56 -22.53 16.24
N GLU A 423 9.43 -22.14 17.50
CA GLU A 423 10.13 -21.01 18.10
C GLU A 423 11.63 -21.30 18.27
N ALA A 424 11.99 -22.51 18.68
CA ALA A 424 13.38 -22.96 18.73
C ALA A 424 14.02 -22.93 17.33
N ALA A 425 13.31 -23.41 16.30
CA ALA A 425 13.75 -23.34 14.91
C ALA A 425 13.93 -21.89 14.43
N ARG A 426 12.97 -21.00 14.78
CA ARG A 426 13.05 -19.56 14.49
C ARG A 426 14.29 -18.90 15.10
N LEU A 427 14.57 -19.19 16.37
CA LEU A 427 15.75 -18.69 17.07
C LEU A 427 17.06 -19.23 16.48
N ALA A 428 17.06 -20.47 15.99
CA ALA A 428 18.22 -21.07 15.33
C ALA A 428 18.55 -20.39 13.98
N ARG A 429 17.52 -19.98 13.23
CA ARG A 429 17.65 -19.24 11.95
C ARG A 429 18.00 -17.77 12.14
N ALA A 430 17.60 -17.18 13.26
CA ALA A 430 17.84 -15.78 13.53
C ALA A 430 19.34 -15.46 13.48
N PRO A 431 19.76 -14.33 12.89
CA PRO A 431 21.17 -13.98 12.83
C PRO A 431 21.74 -13.92 14.24
N LYS A 432 22.67 -14.84 14.54
CA LYS A 432 23.40 -14.83 15.81
C LYS A 432 24.11 -13.49 15.90
N LYS A 433 23.82 -12.69 16.92
CA LYS A 433 24.68 -11.55 17.24
C LYS A 433 26.08 -12.13 17.40
N GLY A 434 27.02 -11.73 16.54
CA GLY A 434 28.43 -11.87 16.88
C GLY A 434 28.59 -11.34 18.31
N LYS A 435 29.30 -12.07 19.16
CA LYS A 435 29.62 -11.62 20.51
C LYS A 435 30.46 -10.34 20.39
N GLU A 436 29.81 -9.19 20.23
CA GLU A 436 30.38 -7.97 20.78
C GLU A 436 30.42 -8.22 22.28
N ARG A 437 31.63 -8.47 22.77
CA ARG A 437 31.94 -8.61 24.18
C ARG A 437 31.30 -7.42 24.89
N LYS A 438 30.19 -7.67 25.60
CA LYS A 438 29.71 -6.74 26.62
C LYS A 438 30.88 -6.57 27.59
N ALA A 439 31.46 -5.38 27.65
CA ALA A 439 32.37 -5.06 28.73
C ALA A 439 31.62 -5.24 30.06
N PRO A 440 32.20 -5.93 31.05
CA PRO A 440 31.55 -6.11 32.34
C PRO A 440 31.43 -4.77 33.05
N ALA A 441 30.29 -4.57 33.71
CA ALA A 441 30.02 -3.41 34.55
C ALA A 441 30.90 -3.44 35.81
N PHE A 442 31.45 -2.29 36.18
CA PHE A 442 31.97 -1.91 37.50
C PHE A 442 32.89 -2.92 38.22
N ILE A 443 34.22 -2.71 38.11
CA ILE A 443 35.16 -2.87 39.23
C ILE A 443 36.16 -1.70 39.20
N THR A 444 36.25 -1.00 40.32
CA THR A 444 37.16 0.10 40.67
C THR A 444 38.64 -0.35 40.67
N ALA A 445 39.52 0.59 40.34
CA ALA A 445 40.96 0.44 40.19
C ALA A 445 41.70 -0.06 41.45
N GLU A 446 42.83 -0.76 41.24
CA GLU A 446 44.16 -0.37 41.76
C GLU A 446 45.27 -0.88 40.81
N PRO A 447 46.40 -0.14 40.64
CA PRO A 447 47.46 -0.48 39.71
C PRO A 447 48.60 -1.28 40.38
N GLY A 448 48.92 -2.46 39.83
CA GLY A 448 50.13 -3.22 40.17
C GLY A 448 51.16 -3.16 39.03
N PRO A 449 52.48 -3.11 39.32
CA PRO A 449 53.51 -2.84 38.33
C PRO A 449 53.80 -4.06 37.46
N GLU A 450 53.92 -3.79 36.17
CA GLU A 450 54.19 -4.73 35.08
C GLU A 450 55.71 -4.97 34.92
N PRO A 451 56.18 -6.21 34.68
CA PRO A 451 57.45 -6.47 34.01
C PRO A 451 57.24 -6.91 32.55
N ALA A 452 58.06 -6.31 31.68
CA ALA A 452 57.91 -6.21 30.23
C ALA A 452 58.05 -7.51 29.43
N ALA A 453 57.34 -7.55 28.30
CA ALA A 453 57.83 -8.13 27.04
C ALA A 453 57.16 -7.42 25.82
N PRO A 454 57.89 -7.19 24.70
CA PRO A 454 57.42 -6.45 23.51
C PRO A 454 56.67 -7.39 22.54
N PRO A 455 56.24 -6.97 21.32
CA PRO A 455 55.63 -5.72 20.83
C PRO A 455 54.29 -6.00 20.10
N CYS A 456 53.40 -5.01 20.02
CA CYS A 456 52.52 -4.71 18.87
C CYS A 456 51.52 -3.64 19.28
N GLU A 457 51.64 -2.44 18.71
CA GLU A 457 50.65 -1.38 18.90
C GLU A 457 49.27 -1.82 18.37
N PRO A 458 48.24 -1.90 19.22
CA PRO A 458 46.86 -1.94 18.74
C PRO A 458 46.46 -0.52 18.30
N PRO A 459 45.61 -0.37 17.27
CA PRO A 459 45.14 0.94 16.83
C PRO A 459 44.50 1.65 18.01
N GLN A 460 45.05 2.81 18.38
CA GLN A 460 44.48 3.67 19.41
C GLN A 460 43.00 3.86 19.12
N ARG A 461 42.17 3.28 19.97
CA ARG A 461 40.71 3.43 19.88
C ARG A 461 40.43 4.91 20.15
N ALA A 462 40.02 5.63 19.11
CA ALA A 462 39.65 7.02 19.22
C ALA A 462 38.64 7.18 20.38
N PRO A 463 38.78 8.22 21.22
CA PRO A 463 37.91 8.42 22.37
C PRO A 463 36.44 8.45 21.92
N ALA A 464 35.55 7.84 22.70
CA ALA A 464 34.12 7.84 22.40
C ALA A 464 33.62 9.30 22.39
N VAL A 465 33.05 9.72 21.27
CA VAL A 465 32.49 11.06 21.11
C VAL A 465 31.22 11.15 21.93
N THR A 466 31.22 12.01 22.94
CA THR A 466 30.07 12.34 23.78
C THR A 466 29.40 13.61 23.26
N PHE A 467 28.18 13.91 23.72
CA PHE A 467 27.54 15.20 23.41
C PHE A 467 28.40 16.39 23.86
N GLU A 468 29.17 16.24 24.94
CA GLU A 468 30.13 17.22 25.44
C GLU A 468 31.38 17.38 24.57
N THR A 469 31.63 16.48 23.61
CA THR A 469 32.76 16.58 22.68
C THR A 469 32.36 16.67 21.21
N CYS A 470 31.07 16.50 20.86
CA CYS A 470 30.62 16.49 19.46
C CYS A 470 30.50 17.89 18.80
N ARG A 471 31.00 18.03 17.58
CA ARG A 471 30.81 19.23 16.73
C ARG A 471 29.66 19.07 15.75
N GLU A 472 29.35 17.84 15.37
CA GLU A 472 28.29 17.51 14.42
C GLU A 472 27.45 16.35 14.95
N ILE A 473 26.13 16.47 14.78
CA ILE A 473 25.15 15.42 15.02
C ILE A 473 24.52 15.05 13.68
N ILE A 474 24.64 13.79 13.30
CA ILE A 474 24.07 13.26 12.07
C ILE A 474 22.78 12.52 12.43
N LEU A 475 21.66 13.01 11.94
CA LEU A 475 20.37 12.35 12.03
C LEU A 475 20.09 11.61 10.73
N THR A 476 19.92 10.30 10.81
CA THR A 476 19.63 9.49 9.61
C THR A 476 18.12 9.49 9.38
N CYS A 477 17.70 10.02 8.24
CA CYS A 477 16.31 9.99 7.82
C CYS A 477 15.92 8.55 7.43
N ASP A 478 14.66 8.20 7.65
CA ASP A 478 14.10 6.92 7.22
C ASP A 478 14.25 6.75 5.70
N GLN A 479 14.56 5.53 5.26
CA GLN A 479 14.88 5.23 3.86
C GLN A 479 13.75 5.56 2.88
N ALA A 480 12.51 5.74 3.36
CA ALA A 480 11.39 6.23 2.56
C ALA A 480 11.42 7.74 2.30
N HIS A 481 12.22 8.52 3.03
CA HIS A 481 12.33 9.97 2.90
C HIS A 481 13.43 10.35 1.92
N ASN A 482 13.10 11.19 0.94
CA ASN A 482 14.05 11.74 -0.02
C ASN A 482 14.56 13.14 0.43
N CYS A 483 15.33 13.82 -0.43
CA CYS A 483 15.84 15.16 -0.14
C CYS A 483 14.73 16.17 0.17
N TYR A 484 13.61 16.13 -0.55
CA TYR A 484 12.49 17.03 -0.35
C TYR A 484 11.83 16.78 0.99
N ASP A 485 11.66 15.52 1.41
CA ASP A 485 11.09 15.21 2.72
C ASP A 485 12.03 15.67 3.86
N ALA A 486 13.34 15.48 3.68
CA ALA A 486 14.34 15.99 4.61
C ALA A 486 14.26 17.53 4.75
N GLU A 487 14.09 18.25 3.63
CA GLU A 487 14.01 19.72 3.61
C GLU A 487 12.65 20.29 4.05
N SER A 488 11.54 19.62 3.73
CA SER A 488 10.19 20.15 3.93
C SER A 488 9.48 19.62 5.18
N ILE A 489 9.91 18.49 5.72
CA ILE A 489 9.29 17.87 6.90
C ILE A 489 10.23 17.88 8.09
N ILE A 490 11.47 17.44 7.90
CA ILE A 490 12.42 17.23 9.01
C ILE A 490 13.14 18.53 9.36
N ALA A 491 13.67 19.24 8.36
CA ALA A 491 14.41 20.48 8.57
C ALA A 491 13.58 21.60 9.22
N PRO A 492 12.29 21.81 8.93
CA PRO A 492 11.51 22.85 9.59
C PRO A 492 11.30 22.58 11.08
N VAL A 493 11.21 21.31 11.48
CA VAL A 493 11.11 20.93 12.90
C VAL A 493 12.41 21.22 13.63
N ILE A 494 13.55 20.96 13.01
CA ILE A 494 14.88 21.26 13.56
C ILE A 494 15.09 22.78 13.61
N LYS A 495 14.82 23.51 12.53
CA LYS A 495 14.99 24.96 12.46
C LYS A 495 14.03 25.73 13.37
N GLY A 496 12.82 25.21 13.57
CA GLY A 496 11.79 25.78 14.43
C GLY A 496 11.84 25.29 15.89
N TRP A 497 12.83 24.50 16.27
CA TRP A 497 12.94 24.01 17.64
C TRP A 497 13.36 25.14 18.59
N GLN A 498 12.73 25.20 19.77
CA GLN A 498 13.15 26.14 20.82
C GLN A 498 14.30 25.53 21.61
N TYR A 499 15.51 25.85 21.18
CA TYR A 499 16.74 25.34 21.79
C TYR A 499 17.01 25.95 23.16
N THR A 500 17.45 25.12 24.10
CA THR A 500 17.73 25.50 25.49
C THR A 500 19.22 25.38 25.84
N GLY A 501 20.03 24.82 24.94
CA GLY A 501 21.47 24.71 25.13
C GLY A 501 22.25 26.01 24.89
N THR A 502 23.52 25.98 25.29
CA THR A 502 24.47 27.08 25.11
C THR A 502 25.57 26.74 24.10
N ARG A 503 25.67 25.47 23.69
CA ARG A 503 26.70 24.97 22.77
C ARG A 503 26.17 24.93 21.34
N ILE A 504 26.90 25.54 20.41
CA ILE A 504 26.58 25.44 18.98
C ILE A 504 27.05 24.08 18.44
N VAL A 505 26.10 23.30 17.91
CA VAL A 505 26.35 21.99 17.29
C VAL A 505 25.74 21.99 15.88
N SER A 506 26.47 21.49 14.89
CA SER A 506 25.94 21.35 13.53
C SER A 506 25.06 20.12 13.43
N VAL A 507 23.89 20.25 12.81
CA VAL A 507 22.98 19.12 12.56
C VAL A 507 22.98 18.79 11.08
N THR A 508 23.32 17.55 10.75
CA THR A 508 23.32 17.03 9.38
C THR A 508 22.25 15.96 9.25
N LEU A 509 21.40 16.11 8.23
CA LEU A 509 20.46 15.07 7.83
C LEU A 509 21.12 14.14 6.83
N ARG A 510 21.01 12.84 7.07
CA ARG A 510 21.51 11.79 6.18
C ARG A 510 20.31 11.03 5.61
N TYR A 511 20.00 11.21 4.33
CA TYR A 511 18.86 10.58 3.66
C TYR A 511 19.30 9.68 2.51
N TRP A 512 18.44 8.76 2.09
CA TRP A 512 18.74 7.81 1.01
C TRP A 512 18.35 8.39 -0.34
N SER A 513 19.31 8.48 -1.27
CA SER A 513 19.06 8.94 -2.64
C SER A 513 19.93 8.16 -3.62
N ALA A 514 19.35 7.75 -4.75
CA ALA A 514 20.05 7.05 -5.83
C ALA A 514 20.92 5.85 -5.40
N GLY A 515 20.52 5.12 -4.34
CA GLY A 515 21.24 3.93 -3.87
C GLY A 515 22.40 4.21 -2.89
N ALA A 516 22.54 5.45 -2.41
CA ALA A 516 23.53 5.83 -1.41
C ALA A 516 22.94 6.80 -0.37
N TYR A 517 23.61 6.93 0.78
CA TYR A 517 23.27 7.96 1.75
C TYR A 517 23.94 9.28 1.36
N VAL A 518 23.12 10.33 1.23
CA VAL A 518 23.55 11.70 0.97
C VAL A 518 23.40 12.50 2.26
N ARG A 519 24.39 13.35 2.57
CA ARG A 519 24.40 14.24 3.73
C ARG A 519 23.98 15.65 3.33
N TRP A 520 23.12 16.27 4.12
CA TRP A 520 22.66 17.64 3.94
C TRP A 520 22.66 18.38 5.27
N ASN A 521 23.34 19.53 5.31
CA ASN A 521 23.49 20.29 6.54
C ASN A 521 22.21 21.11 6.81
N ALA A 522 21.53 20.81 7.93
CA ALA A 522 20.30 21.48 8.31
C ALA A 522 20.54 22.84 8.99
N GLY A 523 21.74 23.06 9.52
CA GLY A 523 22.15 24.27 10.22
C GLY A 523 23.01 23.98 11.45
N SER A 524 23.35 25.03 12.18
CA SER A 524 24.03 24.96 13.47
C SER A 524 23.18 25.64 14.54
N PHE A 525 22.98 24.97 15.68
CA PHE A 525 22.01 25.40 16.69
C PHE A 525 22.60 25.32 18.10
N PRO A 526 22.21 26.21 19.03
CA PRO A 526 22.67 26.19 20.42
C PRO A 526 21.98 25.06 21.20
N MET A 527 22.43 23.83 21.03
CA MET A 527 21.73 22.60 21.43
C MET A 527 22.21 22.05 22.78
N SER A 528 21.28 21.58 23.60
CA SER A 528 21.54 20.72 24.78
C SER A 528 21.22 19.26 24.48
N GLU A 529 21.68 18.33 25.31
CA GLU A 529 21.35 16.90 25.17
C GLU A 529 19.83 16.67 25.27
N ALA A 530 19.13 17.45 26.10
CA ALA A 530 17.67 17.41 26.22
C ALA A 530 16.96 17.90 24.94
N ASP A 531 17.53 18.88 24.23
CA ASP A 531 17.00 19.35 22.95
C ASP A 531 17.14 18.26 21.87
N LEU A 532 18.29 17.59 21.83
CA LEU A 532 18.52 16.46 20.90
C LEU A 532 17.51 15.34 21.15
N ASP A 533 17.35 14.93 22.41
CA ASP A 533 16.36 13.96 22.86
C ASP A 533 14.94 14.35 22.43
N GLY A 534 14.60 15.63 22.57
CA GLY A 534 13.29 16.19 22.20
C GLY A 534 13.06 16.15 20.69
N ILE A 535 14.07 16.55 19.90
CA ILE A 535 14.04 16.53 18.44
C ILE A 535 13.86 15.09 17.95
N GLN A 536 14.61 14.14 18.50
CA GLN A 536 14.47 12.73 18.16
C GLN A 536 13.09 12.17 18.53
N LYS A 537 12.59 12.48 19.73
CA LYS A 537 11.23 12.07 20.15
C LYS A 537 10.15 12.67 19.27
N ARG A 538 10.34 13.86 18.70
CA ARG A 538 9.37 14.48 17.79
C ARG A 538 9.47 13.91 16.37
N LEU A 539 10.68 13.62 15.91
CA LEU A 539 10.98 13.15 14.56
C LEU A 539 11.10 11.63 14.44
N TRP A 540 10.79 10.86 15.48
CA TRP A 540 11.00 9.40 15.52
C TRP A 540 10.37 8.61 14.38
N LYS A 541 9.33 9.13 13.73
CA LYS A 541 8.66 8.52 12.55
C LYS A 541 9.40 8.76 11.24
N HIS A 542 10.34 9.69 11.24
CA HIS A 542 11.05 10.19 10.06
C HIS A 542 12.55 9.88 10.13
N LEU A 543 13.04 9.32 11.23
CA LEU A 543 14.44 8.95 11.44
C LEU A 543 14.60 7.43 11.53
N ASP A 544 15.70 6.90 11.01
CA ASP A 544 16.08 5.49 11.06
C ASP A 544 17.39 5.30 11.81
N GLY A 545 17.29 4.77 13.02
CA GLY A 545 18.43 4.49 13.90
C GLY A 545 18.79 5.61 14.88
N PRO A 546 19.81 5.37 15.73
CA PRO A 546 20.36 6.38 16.62
C PRO A 546 21.12 7.46 15.84
N GLU A 547 21.30 8.61 16.46
CA GLU A 547 22.18 9.66 15.99
C GLU A 547 23.64 9.23 15.97
N GLU A 548 24.40 9.75 15.02
CA GLU A 548 25.85 9.64 15.03
C GLU A 548 26.45 10.98 15.48
N MET A 549 27.25 10.94 16.54
CA MET A 549 27.97 12.11 17.05
C MET A 549 29.40 12.11 16.50
N VAL A 550 29.82 13.22 15.90
CA VAL A 550 31.14 13.41 15.29
C VAL A 550 31.85 14.55 16.02
N ALA A 551 33.11 14.32 16.41
CA ALA A 551 33.94 15.26 17.19
C ALA A 551 34.53 16.40 16.37
#